data_AF-A0A518I6Q7-F1
#
_entry.id   AF-A0A518I6Q7-F1
#
_cell.length_a   1.000
_cell.length_b   1.000
_cell.length_c   1.000
_cell.angle_alpha   90.00
_cell.angle_beta   90.00
_cell.angle_gamma   90.00
#
_symmetry.space_group_name_H-M   'P 1'
#
loop_
_entity.id
_entity.type
_entity.pdbx_description
1 polymer ?
#
loop_
_entity_poly.entity_id
_entity_poly.type
_entity_poly.pdbx_seq_one_letter_code
_entity_poly.pdbx_strand_id
1 'polypeptide(L)'
;MSVFSNIKYKSEYEAWLGKVELSGFETCGILWDCDADYLSEAYEKSEPNNGPVLLQLQIESTDGKPPTKEQEAAFEYLCTNEDTIAKAALKYALQQCKSAYYSESLPETKTLQGEKRELRKRLNTLDGFCELVEPNTVTILSEHKNKVAYIAFDFRTSLDYEHGFSILTHRRKAVNWAGAGERGGGPPETISSEEQDLIKKYLDCEALYLDLVSQVVDLKSAERLAEDIAKVEAESEVLYNQTSRLFIPNSPQGQKRSRIVVQRLSEFERIWKDCPEAAKHLNLYLKKCLAWKNSRP
;
A
#
# COMPACT_ATOMS: atom_id res chain seq x y z
N MET A 1 10.10 17.25 34.50
CA MET A 1 8.81 17.74 33.97
C MET A 1 8.21 16.61 33.16
N SER A 2 6.90 16.38 33.24
CA SER A 2 6.26 15.34 32.41
C SER A 2 6.38 15.73 30.94
N VAL A 3 6.78 14.78 30.10
CA VAL A 3 6.90 14.92 28.64
C VAL A 3 5.58 15.35 28.00
N PHE A 4 4.44 15.07 28.67
CA PHE A 4 3.10 15.37 28.21
C PHE A 4 2.35 16.36 29.11
N SER A 5 2.92 17.53 29.38
CA SER A 5 2.30 18.49 30.33
C SER A 5 0.95 19.08 29.88
N ASN A 6 0.59 18.95 28.60
CA ASN A 6 -0.57 19.61 27.98
C ASN A 6 -1.59 18.65 27.33
N ILE A 7 -1.60 17.37 27.70
CA ILE A 7 -2.57 16.39 27.19
C ILE A 7 -3.83 16.31 28.05
N LYS A 8 -4.97 15.98 27.44
CA LYS A 8 -6.26 15.76 28.12
C LYS A 8 -6.87 14.45 27.67
N TYR A 9 -7.26 13.61 28.63
CA TYR A 9 -7.99 12.39 28.32
C TYR A 9 -9.37 12.71 27.71
N LYS A 10 -9.72 11.98 26.66
CA LYS A 10 -11.02 12.02 25.99
C LYS A 10 -11.55 10.60 25.86
N SER A 11 -12.60 10.29 26.62
CA SER A 11 -13.21 8.97 26.64
C SER A 11 -13.78 8.55 25.29
N GLU A 12 -14.27 9.50 24.49
CA GLU A 12 -14.81 9.23 23.15
C GLU A 12 -13.78 8.68 22.16
N TYR A 13 -12.49 8.92 22.40
CA TYR A 13 -11.37 8.44 21.58
C TYR A 13 -10.51 7.38 22.29
N GLU A 14 -10.84 7.06 23.55
CA GLU A 14 -10.00 6.23 24.43
C GLU A 14 -8.52 6.66 24.41
N ALA A 15 -8.28 7.97 24.37
CA ALA A 15 -6.96 8.53 24.13
C ALA A 15 -6.74 9.84 24.90
N TRP A 16 -5.47 10.12 25.18
CA TRP A 16 -5.01 11.42 25.62
C TRP A 16 -4.70 12.30 24.42
N LEU A 17 -5.39 13.43 24.31
CA LEU A 17 -5.25 14.36 23.20
C LEU A 17 -4.38 15.54 23.57
N GLY A 18 -3.52 15.96 22.65
CA GLY A 18 -2.72 17.16 22.75
C GLY A 18 -2.36 17.71 21.38
N LYS A 19 -1.30 18.52 21.34
CA LYS A 19 -0.69 18.97 20.09
C LYS A 19 0.81 18.82 20.18
N VAL A 20 1.44 18.60 19.03
CA VAL A 20 2.90 18.53 18.91
C VAL A 20 3.33 19.30 17.66
N GLU A 21 4.38 20.11 17.80
CA GLU A 21 5.05 20.72 16.66
C GLU A 21 6.14 19.76 16.19
N LEU A 22 6.13 19.37 14.92
CA LEU A 22 7.14 18.48 14.34
C LEU A 22 7.76 19.09 13.09
N SER A 23 9.06 18.89 12.97
CA SER A 23 9.86 19.21 11.79
C SER A 23 9.86 18.05 10.77
N GLY A 24 10.24 18.35 9.54
CA GLY A 24 10.39 17.38 8.45
C GLY A 24 9.14 17.16 7.59
N PHE A 25 8.04 17.89 7.86
CA PHE A 25 6.81 17.89 7.08
C PHE A 25 6.47 19.27 6.48
N GLU A 26 7.37 20.24 6.57
CA GLU A 26 7.18 21.63 6.16
C GLU A 26 6.77 21.76 4.70
N THR A 27 7.32 20.90 3.85
CA THR A 27 7.05 20.91 2.41
C THR A 27 5.72 20.27 2.03
N CYS A 28 4.99 19.68 2.99
CA CYS A 28 3.73 18.99 2.74
C CYS A 28 2.55 19.98 2.70
N GLY A 29 1.69 19.80 1.71
CA GLY A 29 0.46 20.56 1.54
C GLY A 29 -0.28 20.09 0.30
N ILE A 30 -1.62 20.08 0.33
CA ILE A 30 -2.42 19.68 -0.83
C ILE A 30 -2.52 20.88 -1.76
N LEU A 31 -1.76 20.86 -2.85
CA LEU A 31 -1.76 21.91 -3.87
C LEU A 31 -2.48 21.52 -5.16
N TRP A 32 -2.63 20.22 -5.40
CA TRP A 32 -3.15 19.67 -6.65
C TRP A 32 -4.27 18.65 -6.40
N ASP A 33 -5.34 18.79 -7.18
CA ASP A 33 -6.38 17.77 -7.30
C ASP A 33 -6.02 16.82 -8.44
N CYS A 34 -6.11 15.53 -8.13
CA CYS A 34 -5.68 14.44 -9.01
C CYS A 34 -6.81 13.42 -9.16
N ASP A 35 -7.17 13.13 -10.40
CA ASP A 35 -8.05 12.03 -10.78
C ASP A 35 -7.49 11.37 -12.06
N ALA A 36 -7.98 10.18 -12.42
CA ALA A 36 -7.60 9.46 -13.63
C ALA A 36 -7.63 10.36 -14.88
N ASP A 37 -8.63 11.24 -14.95
CA ASP A 37 -8.94 12.05 -16.13
C ASP A 37 -8.51 13.51 -16.02
N TYR A 38 -8.13 14.00 -14.84
CA TYR A 38 -7.74 15.40 -14.67
C TYR A 38 -6.64 15.62 -13.63
N LEU A 39 -5.89 16.69 -13.87
CA LEU A 39 -4.84 17.20 -13.00
C LEU A 39 -4.95 18.72 -13.02
N SER A 40 -5.30 19.30 -11.87
CA SER A 40 -5.55 20.74 -11.70
C SER A 40 -5.08 21.20 -10.33
N GLU A 41 -5.04 22.51 -10.14
CA GLU A 41 -4.87 23.08 -8.79
C GLU A 41 -6.02 22.64 -7.88
N ALA A 42 -5.71 22.43 -6.61
CA ALA A 42 -6.69 22.01 -5.64
C ALA A 42 -7.73 23.11 -5.36
N TYR A 43 -9.01 22.72 -5.25
CA TYR A 43 -10.06 23.65 -4.83
C TYR A 43 -9.86 24.10 -3.37
N GLU A 44 -9.54 23.16 -2.49
CA GLU A 44 -9.14 23.41 -1.10
C GLU A 44 -7.64 23.16 -0.93
N LYS A 45 -6.85 24.23 -1.08
CA LYS A 45 -5.39 24.14 -0.89
C LYS A 45 -5.03 24.12 0.60
N SER A 46 -4.10 23.25 0.96
CA SER A 46 -3.28 23.44 2.15
C SER A 46 -1.86 23.79 1.72
N GLU A 47 -1.40 24.97 2.09
CA GLU A 47 -0.07 25.43 1.70
C GLU A 47 1.02 24.80 2.57
N PRO A 48 2.20 24.49 1.99
CA PRO A 48 3.39 24.13 2.75
C PRO A 48 3.66 25.13 3.88
N ASN A 49 4.03 24.61 5.04
CA ASN A 49 4.34 25.44 6.20
C ASN A 49 5.80 25.88 6.15
N ASN A 50 6.11 27.15 6.44
CA ASN A 50 7.49 27.67 6.43
C ASN A 50 8.25 27.38 7.75
N GLY A 51 7.77 26.42 8.54
CA GLY A 51 8.32 26.03 9.85
C GLY A 51 7.64 24.77 10.37
N PRO A 52 7.93 24.36 11.63
CA PRO A 52 7.37 23.15 12.22
C PRO A 52 5.85 23.08 12.08
N VAL A 53 5.35 21.89 11.76
CA VAL A 53 3.93 21.66 11.54
C VAL A 53 3.27 21.29 12.87
N LEU A 54 2.21 22.01 13.23
CA LEU A 54 1.42 21.73 14.42
C LEU A 54 0.42 20.61 14.13
N LEU A 55 0.67 19.43 14.67
CA LEU A 55 -0.17 18.24 14.48
C LEU A 55 -1.00 17.94 15.74
N GLN A 56 -2.14 17.29 15.53
CA GLN A 56 -2.88 16.69 16.64
C GLN A 56 -2.09 15.51 17.19
N LEU A 57 -1.90 15.48 18.50
CA LEU A 57 -1.27 14.35 19.19
C LEU A 57 -2.36 13.50 19.83
N GLN A 58 -2.35 12.20 19.54
CA GLN A 58 -3.17 11.21 20.22
C GLN A 58 -2.26 10.19 20.89
N ILE A 59 -2.54 9.84 22.13
CA ILE A 59 -1.84 8.76 22.84
C ILE A 59 -2.91 7.78 23.29
N GLU A 60 -2.89 6.58 22.73
CA GLU A 60 -3.86 5.55 23.08
C GLU A 60 -3.81 5.22 24.56
N SER A 61 -4.98 4.98 25.14
CA SER A 61 -5.12 4.68 26.54
C SER A 61 -6.09 3.52 26.74
N THR A 62 -5.59 2.42 27.28
CA THR A 62 -6.44 1.33 27.75
C THR A 62 -7.07 1.69 29.10
N ASP A 63 -8.40 1.68 29.17
CA ASP A 63 -9.18 1.97 30.39
C ASP A 63 -8.97 3.38 31.00
N GLY A 64 -8.64 4.37 30.19
CA GLY A 64 -8.37 5.74 30.68
C GLY A 64 -7.08 5.91 31.47
N LYS A 65 -6.18 4.93 31.43
CA LYS A 65 -4.88 4.99 32.12
C LYS A 65 -3.97 6.04 31.47
N PRO A 66 -3.11 6.71 32.25
CA PRO A 66 -2.14 7.66 31.70
C PRO A 66 -1.17 6.96 30.72
N PRO A 67 -0.49 7.73 29.84
CA PRO A 67 0.53 7.19 28.96
C PRO A 67 1.54 6.30 29.66
N THR A 68 1.91 5.18 29.03
CA THR A 68 2.91 4.25 29.56
C THR A 68 4.33 4.75 29.32
N LYS A 69 5.31 4.13 29.98
CA LYS A 69 6.74 4.46 29.77
C LYS A 69 7.19 4.19 28.34
N GLU A 70 6.62 3.19 27.68
CA GLU A 70 6.91 2.85 26.30
C GLU A 70 6.38 3.91 25.32
N GLN A 71 5.24 4.53 25.64
CA GLN A 71 4.65 5.63 24.89
C GLN A 71 5.42 6.95 25.12
N GLU A 72 5.81 7.23 26.37
CA GLU A 72 6.73 8.32 26.71
C GLU A 72 8.05 8.19 25.94
N ALA A 73 8.66 7.00 25.96
CA ALA A 73 9.91 6.72 25.23
C ALA A 73 9.76 6.86 23.71
N ALA A 74 8.58 6.52 23.15
CA ALA A 74 8.31 6.72 21.73
C ALA A 74 8.23 8.21 21.38
N PHE A 75 7.54 9.01 22.20
CA PHE A 75 7.45 10.46 21.98
C PHE A 75 8.80 11.15 22.14
N GLU A 76 9.58 10.83 23.18
CA GLU A 76 10.93 11.36 23.34
C GLU A 76 11.82 11.03 22.13
N TYR A 77 11.71 9.79 21.63
CA TYR A 77 12.42 9.36 20.44
C TYR A 77 11.96 10.13 19.20
N LEU A 78 10.66 10.37 19.06
CA LEU A 78 10.08 11.17 17.98
C LEU A 78 10.67 12.58 17.98
N CYS A 79 10.55 13.31 19.09
CA CYS A 79 11.05 14.68 19.21
C CYS A 79 12.58 14.80 18.99
N THR A 80 13.34 13.74 19.31
CA THR A 80 14.79 13.74 19.07
C THR A 80 15.16 13.41 17.62
N ASN A 81 14.23 12.86 16.82
CA ASN A 81 14.50 12.29 15.49
C ASN A 81 13.48 12.71 14.42
N GLU A 82 12.79 13.83 14.60
CA GLU A 82 11.64 14.28 13.81
C GLU A 82 11.88 14.15 12.30
N ASP A 83 12.88 14.86 11.77
CA ASP A 83 13.23 14.87 10.35
C ASP A 83 13.50 13.48 9.78
N THR A 84 14.18 12.64 10.56
CA THR A 84 14.56 11.30 10.08
C THR A 84 13.34 10.40 9.99
N ILE A 85 12.41 10.52 10.94
CA ILE A 85 11.17 9.73 10.96
C ILE A 85 10.22 10.25 9.88
N ALA A 86 10.03 11.57 9.79
CA ALA A 86 9.19 12.20 8.76
C ALA A 86 9.64 11.79 7.35
N LYS A 87 10.94 11.90 7.06
CA LYS A 87 11.51 11.48 5.77
C LYS A 87 11.34 9.99 5.49
N ALA A 88 11.44 9.14 6.52
CA ALA A 88 11.21 7.70 6.36
C ALA A 88 9.74 7.40 6.07
N ALA A 89 8.82 8.07 6.77
CA ALA A 89 7.38 7.94 6.58
C ALA A 89 6.95 8.41 5.18
N LEU A 90 7.35 9.61 4.76
CA LEU A 90 7.01 10.18 3.44
C LEU A 90 7.58 9.36 2.28
N LYS A 91 8.82 8.87 2.39
CA LYS A 91 9.40 7.98 1.37
C LYS A 91 8.62 6.67 1.25
N TYR A 92 8.22 6.11 2.38
CA TYR A 92 7.43 4.89 2.40
C TYR A 92 6.04 5.14 1.81
N ALA A 93 5.39 6.24 2.20
CA ALA A 93 4.10 6.68 1.69
C ALA A 93 4.12 6.83 0.16
N LEU A 94 5.08 7.59 -0.40
CA LEU A 94 5.26 7.71 -1.85
C LEU A 94 5.38 6.36 -2.53
N GLN A 95 6.13 5.42 -1.95
CA GLN A 95 6.29 4.10 -2.53
C GLN A 95 4.95 3.35 -2.56
N GLN A 96 4.14 3.44 -1.50
CA GLN A 96 2.82 2.80 -1.45
C GLN A 96 1.83 3.47 -2.40
N CYS A 97 1.75 4.80 -2.42
CA CYS A 97 0.89 5.53 -3.34
C CYS A 97 1.19 5.21 -4.81
N LYS A 98 2.47 5.09 -5.17
CA LYS A 98 2.88 4.66 -6.51
C LYS A 98 2.35 3.28 -6.90
N SER A 99 2.31 2.35 -5.94
CA SER A 99 1.84 0.99 -6.21
C SER A 99 0.32 0.82 -6.10
N ALA A 100 -0.37 1.65 -5.31
CA ALA A 100 -1.79 1.47 -5.02
C ALA A 100 -2.69 2.47 -5.74
N TYR A 101 -2.29 3.74 -5.84
CA TYR A 101 -3.17 4.83 -6.28
C TYR A 101 -2.74 5.46 -7.60
N TYR A 102 -1.45 5.49 -7.94
CA TYR A 102 -1.00 6.29 -9.09
C TYR A 102 -1.48 5.79 -10.45
N SER A 103 -1.84 4.52 -10.59
CA SER A 103 -2.44 3.99 -11.82
C SER A 103 -3.92 4.35 -11.94
N GLU A 104 -4.60 4.57 -10.81
CA GLU A 104 -6.05 4.79 -10.74
C GLU A 104 -6.40 6.28 -10.59
N SER A 105 -5.62 7.03 -9.81
CA SER A 105 -5.88 8.42 -9.45
C SER A 105 -5.03 9.44 -10.22
N LEU A 106 -4.13 9.01 -11.10
CA LEU A 106 -3.30 9.92 -11.91
C LEU A 106 -3.32 9.54 -13.39
N PRO A 107 -3.39 10.51 -14.31
CA PRO A 107 -3.34 10.23 -15.73
C PRO A 107 -1.98 9.64 -16.13
N GLU A 108 -2.00 8.72 -17.10
CA GLU A 108 -0.77 8.18 -17.67
C GLU A 108 0.09 9.30 -18.29
N THR A 109 1.40 9.31 -18.02
CA THR A 109 2.27 10.42 -18.48
C THR A 109 2.30 10.59 -20.01
N LYS A 110 2.04 9.52 -20.78
CA LYS A 110 1.99 9.55 -22.26
C LYS A 110 0.72 10.21 -22.82
N THR A 111 -0.36 10.30 -22.04
CA THR A 111 -1.62 10.93 -22.48
C THR A 111 -1.61 12.44 -22.23
N LEU A 112 -0.67 12.94 -21.41
CA LEU A 112 -0.52 14.34 -21.07
C LEU A 112 0.45 15.09 -21.98
N GLN A 113 0.20 16.38 -22.19
CA GLN A 113 1.09 17.30 -22.93
C GLN A 113 1.36 18.57 -22.11
N GLY A 114 2.42 19.30 -22.49
CA GLY A 114 2.78 20.59 -21.90
C GLY A 114 2.99 20.52 -20.38
N GLU A 115 2.52 21.55 -19.67
CA GLU A 115 2.69 21.73 -18.23
C GLU A 115 2.13 20.56 -17.41
N LYS A 116 0.99 19.98 -17.82
CA LYS A 116 0.40 18.82 -17.12
C LYS A 116 1.32 17.61 -17.13
N ARG A 117 2.06 17.39 -18.21
CA ARG A 117 3.04 16.29 -18.29
C ARG A 117 4.22 16.52 -17.35
N GLU A 118 4.72 17.75 -17.27
CA GLU A 118 5.82 18.09 -16.36
C GLU A 118 5.37 18.02 -14.89
N LEU A 119 4.16 18.48 -14.59
CA LEU A 119 3.56 18.31 -13.27
C LEU A 119 3.44 16.82 -12.90
N ARG A 120 2.89 15.98 -13.79
CA ARG A 120 2.81 14.52 -13.56
C ARG A 120 4.16 13.87 -13.27
N LYS A 121 5.24 14.32 -13.92
CA LYS A 121 6.61 13.86 -13.63
C LYS A 121 7.08 14.36 -12.26
N ARG A 122 6.82 15.63 -11.91
CA ARG A 122 7.15 16.19 -10.60
C ARG A 122 6.46 15.42 -9.48
N LEU A 123 5.17 15.09 -9.63
CA LEU A 123 4.41 14.31 -8.65
C LEU A 123 4.98 12.89 -8.43
N ASN A 124 5.84 12.37 -9.31
CA ASN A 124 6.57 11.12 -9.07
C ASN A 124 7.84 11.28 -8.21
N THR A 125 8.20 12.50 -7.82
CA THR A 125 9.32 12.79 -6.91
C THR A 125 8.83 12.91 -5.48
N LEU A 126 9.74 12.86 -4.50
CA LEU A 126 9.35 13.07 -3.10
C LEU A 126 8.79 14.48 -2.88
N ASP A 127 9.42 15.49 -3.47
CA ASP A 127 9.00 16.88 -3.30
C ASP A 127 7.61 17.10 -3.92
N GLY A 128 7.38 16.60 -5.14
CA GLY A 128 6.06 16.67 -5.76
C GLY A 128 5.00 15.83 -5.03
N PHE A 129 5.37 14.72 -4.40
CA PHE A 129 4.44 13.97 -3.55
C PHE A 129 4.01 14.76 -2.31
N CYS A 130 4.92 15.54 -1.72
CA CYS A 130 4.58 16.40 -0.59
C CYS A 130 3.49 17.42 -0.96
N GLU A 131 3.39 17.79 -2.23
CA GLU A 131 2.33 18.69 -2.74
C GLU A 131 0.95 18.02 -2.91
N LEU A 132 0.82 16.74 -2.54
CA LEU A 132 -0.42 15.95 -2.60
C LEU A 132 -0.90 15.48 -1.24
N VAL A 133 -0.14 15.76 -0.18
CA VAL A 133 -0.38 15.19 1.15
C VAL A 133 -0.21 16.25 2.22
N GLU A 134 -1.06 16.19 3.23
CA GLU A 134 -1.01 17.07 4.39
C GLU A 134 -1.00 16.21 5.66
N PRO A 135 0.04 16.29 6.50
CA PRO A 135 0.04 15.60 7.79
C PRO A 135 -1.05 16.17 8.69
N ASN A 136 -1.76 15.30 9.41
CA ASN A 136 -2.90 15.70 10.24
C ASN A 136 -2.71 15.31 11.71
N THR A 137 -2.50 14.02 11.96
CA THR A 137 -2.48 13.45 13.30
C THR A 137 -1.25 12.57 13.51
N VAL A 138 -0.68 12.63 14.70
CA VAL A 138 0.32 11.68 15.19
C VAL A 138 -0.28 10.91 16.34
N THR A 139 -0.30 9.59 16.21
CA THR A 139 -0.87 8.69 17.21
C THR A 139 0.23 7.79 17.78
N ILE A 140 0.41 7.82 19.11
CA ILE A 140 1.28 6.89 19.83
C ILE A 140 0.42 5.73 20.31
N LEU A 141 0.72 4.54 19.80
CA LEU A 141 -0.06 3.35 20.05
C LEU A 141 0.25 2.73 21.41
N SER A 142 -0.67 1.90 21.89
CA SER A 142 -0.46 1.08 23.08
C SER A 142 0.49 -0.09 22.82
N GLU A 143 0.50 -0.64 21.59
CA GLU A 143 1.46 -1.67 21.19
C GLU A 143 2.88 -1.13 21.14
N HIS A 144 3.83 -1.97 21.54
CA HIS A 144 5.23 -1.61 21.57
C HIS A 144 6.14 -2.77 21.21
N LYS A 145 7.35 -2.43 20.75
CA LYS A 145 8.44 -3.38 20.52
C LYS A 145 9.71 -2.85 21.15
N ASN A 146 10.45 -3.71 21.86
CA ASN A 146 11.69 -3.35 22.53
C ASN A 146 11.53 -2.13 23.46
N LYS A 147 10.44 -2.10 24.23
CA LYS A 147 10.07 -1.03 25.19
C LYS A 147 9.89 0.36 24.56
N VAL A 148 9.54 0.41 23.28
CA VAL A 148 9.22 1.65 22.56
C VAL A 148 7.94 1.41 21.77
N ALA A 149 6.93 2.22 22.03
CA ALA A 149 5.66 2.18 21.31
C ALA A 149 5.81 2.49 19.82
N TYR A 150 4.86 2.04 19.03
CA TYR A 150 4.75 2.43 17.63
C TYR A 150 4.11 3.82 17.49
N ILE A 151 4.40 4.49 16.38
CA ILE A 151 3.86 5.81 16.07
C ILE A 151 3.21 5.76 14.69
N ALA A 152 1.94 6.12 14.61
CA ALA A 152 1.21 6.28 13.36
C ALA A 152 1.14 7.77 12.97
N PHE A 153 1.34 8.05 11.68
CA PHE A 153 1.17 9.37 11.09
C PHE A 153 0.02 9.32 10.09
N ASP A 154 -1.04 10.08 10.35
CA ASP A 154 -2.16 10.19 9.45
C ASP A 154 -1.99 11.40 8.53
N PHE A 155 -2.29 11.20 7.25
CA PHE A 155 -2.20 12.18 6.20
C PHE A 155 -3.54 12.31 5.50
N ARG A 156 -3.95 13.56 5.24
CA ARG A 156 -4.92 13.86 4.19
C ARG A 156 -4.21 13.78 2.84
N THR A 157 -4.93 13.44 1.79
CA THR A 157 -4.36 13.44 0.43
C THR A 157 -5.39 13.78 -0.62
N SER A 158 -4.93 14.35 -1.73
CA SER A 158 -5.74 14.54 -2.93
C SER A 158 -5.93 13.27 -3.79
N LEU A 159 -5.28 12.17 -3.41
CA LEU A 159 -5.42 10.87 -4.10
C LEU A 159 -6.63 10.06 -3.61
N ASP A 160 -7.13 10.41 -2.43
CA ASP A 160 -8.24 9.78 -1.71
C ASP A 160 -8.78 10.82 -0.69
N TYR A 161 -9.69 11.67 -1.16
CA TYR A 161 -10.25 12.77 -0.37
C TYR A 161 -11.10 12.31 0.81
N GLU A 162 -11.71 11.13 0.70
CA GLU A 162 -12.66 10.66 1.69
C GLU A 162 -11.96 10.10 2.92
N HIS A 163 -10.79 9.47 2.73
CA HIS A 163 -10.23 8.62 3.77
C HIS A 163 -8.78 8.93 4.15
N GLY A 164 -7.98 9.56 3.29
CA GLY A 164 -6.57 9.76 3.60
C GLY A 164 -5.82 8.45 3.84
N PHE A 165 -4.65 8.52 4.46
CA PHE A 165 -3.88 7.31 4.80
C PHE A 165 -3.07 7.44 6.08
N SER A 166 -2.61 6.31 6.62
CA SER A 166 -1.81 6.23 7.83
C SER A 166 -0.51 5.47 7.60
N ILE A 167 0.60 6.01 8.10
CA ILE A 167 1.91 5.36 8.10
C ILE A 167 2.30 4.96 9.51
N LEU A 168 2.46 3.65 9.73
CA LEU A 168 2.98 3.14 10.99
C LEU A 168 4.50 3.13 10.98
N THR A 169 5.11 3.60 12.06
CA THR A 169 6.56 3.61 12.26
C THR A 169 6.95 2.97 13.59
N HIS A 170 8.14 2.36 13.60
CA HIS A 170 8.85 2.00 14.82
C HIS A 170 10.24 2.64 14.79
N ARG A 171 10.45 3.65 15.64
CA ARG A 171 11.63 4.52 15.57
C ARG A 171 11.76 5.08 14.14
N ARG A 172 12.93 4.93 13.51
CA ARG A 172 13.23 5.46 12.16
C ARG A 172 12.69 4.59 11.01
N LYS A 173 11.98 3.51 11.30
CA LYS A 173 11.51 2.57 10.27
C LYS A 173 10.01 2.73 10.06
N ALA A 174 9.60 3.08 8.85
CA ALA A 174 8.23 2.88 8.41
C ALA A 174 7.98 1.37 8.25
N VAL A 175 6.96 0.86 8.92
CA VAL A 175 6.67 -0.56 9.01
C VAL A 175 5.38 -0.93 8.29
N ASN A 176 4.40 -0.03 8.20
CA ASN A 176 3.10 -0.37 7.62
C ASN A 176 2.31 0.83 7.06
N TRP A 177 1.27 0.53 6.27
CA TRP A 177 0.34 1.47 5.62
C TRP A 177 -1.10 0.98 5.78
N ALA A 178 -2.05 1.89 5.97
CA ALA A 178 -3.49 1.62 5.92
C ALA A 178 -4.28 2.91 5.64
N GLY A 179 -5.62 2.86 5.65
CA GLY A 179 -6.45 4.07 5.63
C GLY A 179 -6.18 4.96 6.87
N ALA A 180 -6.49 6.26 6.80
CA ALA A 180 -6.33 7.12 7.97
C ALA A 180 -7.22 6.63 9.12
N GLY A 181 -6.73 6.70 10.36
CA GLY A 181 -7.45 6.17 11.52
C GLY A 181 -7.40 4.64 11.66
N GLU A 182 -7.01 3.89 10.62
CA GLU A 182 -6.71 2.45 10.72
C GLU A 182 -5.30 2.19 11.27
N ARG A 183 -4.56 3.25 11.61
CA ARG A 183 -3.28 3.23 12.36
C ARG A 183 -2.19 2.40 11.67
N GLY A 184 -2.19 2.42 10.33
CA GLY A 184 -1.31 1.61 9.50
C GLY A 184 -1.60 0.11 9.59
N GLY A 185 -2.76 -0.29 10.12
CA GLY A 185 -3.25 -1.66 10.29
C GLY A 185 -2.27 -2.56 11.05
N GLY A 186 -2.02 -2.21 12.31
CA GLY A 186 -1.18 -2.98 13.24
C GLY A 186 0.27 -3.21 12.76
N PRO A 187 1.17 -3.65 13.65
CA PRO A 187 2.40 -4.28 13.19
C PRO A 187 2.05 -5.53 12.38
N PRO A 188 2.81 -5.91 11.34
CA PRO A 188 2.54 -7.16 10.64
C PRO A 188 2.59 -8.32 11.66
N GLU A 189 1.45 -8.96 11.90
CA GLU A 189 1.39 -10.32 12.47
C GLU A 189 2.48 -11.17 11.82
N THR A 190 3.31 -11.81 12.65
CA THR A 190 4.30 -12.77 12.17
C THR A 190 3.57 -13.89 11.42
N ILE A 191 3.76 -13.94 10.10
CA ILE A 191 3.20 -14.98 9.22
C ILE A 191 3.59 -16.34 9.80
N SER A 192 2.60 -17.20 10.07
CA SER A 192 2.86 -18.53 10.59
C SER A 192 3.62 -19.36 9.54
N SER A 193 4.34 -20.40 9.97
CA SER A 193 5.00 -21.32 9.04
C SER A 193 4.00 -21.97 8.07
N GLU A 194 2.77 -22.21 8.53
CA GLU A 194 1.70 -22.82 7.74
C GLU A 194 1.21 -21.88 6.62
N GLU A 195 1.11 -20.58 6.90
CA GLU A 195 0.76 -19.56 5.90
C GLU A 195 1.89 -19.37 4.88
N GLN A 196 3.17 -19.44 5.30
CA GLN A 196 4.31 -19.38 4.39
C GLN A 196 4.34 -20.57 3.43
N ASP A 197 4.04 -21.77 3.92
CA ASP A 197 3.97 -22.98 3.11
C ASP A 197 2.81 -22.91 2.10
N LEU A 198 1.67 -22.34 2.50
CA LEU A 198 0.53 -22.16 1.61
C LEU A 198 0.85 -21.16 0.47
N ILE A 199 1.49 -20.03 0.79
CA ILE A 199 1.95 -19.05 -0.21
C ILE A 199 2.96 -19.69 -1.16
N LYS A 200 3.90 -20.48 -0.65
CA LYS A 200 4.89 -21.17 -1.47
C LYS A 200 4.22 -22.15 -2.44
N LYS A 201 3.27 -22.96 -1.99
CA LYS A 201 2.51 -23.88 -2.84
C LYS A 201 1.78 -23.17 -3.97
N TYR A 202 1.15 -22.03 -3.67
CA TYR A 202 0.49 -21.21 -4.68
C TYR A 202 1.49 -20.70 -5.74
N LEU A 203 2.64 -20.17 -5.32
CA LEU A 203 3.68 -19.69 -6.24
C LEU A 203 4.29 -20.82 -7.10
N ASP A 204 4.50 -21.99 -6.52
CA ASP A 204 5.02 -23.17 -7.23
C ASP A 204 3.99 -23.67 -8.27
N CYS A 205 2.69 -23.61 -7.94
CA CYS A 205 1.59 -23.97 -8.83
C CYS A 205 1.49 -23.01 -10.03
N GLU A 206 1.56 -21.69 -9.79
CA GLU A 206 1.59 -20.67 -10.84
C GLU A 206 2.82 -20.83 -11.74
N ALA A 207 4.01 -21.10 -11.18
CA ALA A 207 5.21 -21.33 -11.97
C ALA A 207 5.09 -22.55 -12.90
N LEU A 208 4.45 -23.63 -12.42
CA LEU A 208 4.17 -24.82 -13.21
C LEU A 208 3.16 -24.56 -14.33
N TYR A 209 2.09 -23.80 -14.04
CA TYR A 209 1.12 -23.39 -15.06
C TYR A 209 1.82 -22.67 -16.22
N LEU A 210 2.70 -21.72 -15.89
CA LEU A 210 3.46 -20.95 -16.86
C LEU A 210 4.43 -21.80 -17.68
N ASP A 211 5.13 -22.73 -17.04
CA ASP A 211 6.02 -23.66 -17.74
C ASP A 211 5.22 -24.49 -18.77
N LEU A 212 4.07 -25.04 -18.37
CA LEU A 212 3.20 -25.82 -19.26
C LEU A 212 2.66 -24.97 -20.42
N VAL A 213 2.18 -23.77 -20.15
CA VAL A 213 1.68 -22.86 -21.20
C VAL A 213 2.79 -22.43 -22.16
N SER A 214 4.02 -22.21 -21.66
CA SER A 214 5.17 -21.84 -22.50
C SER A 214 5.59 -22.94 -23.48
N GLN A 215 5.28 -24.20 -23.16
CA GLN A 215 5.54 -25.36 -24.02
C GLN A 215 4.47 -25.55 -25.13
N VAL A 216 3.39 -24.75 -25.11
CA VAL A 216 2.37 -24.76 -26.15
C VAL A 216 2.82 -23.90 -27.32
N VAL A 217 3.44 -24.55 -28.31
CA VAL A 217 3.97 -23.90 -29.52
C VAL A 217 3.11 -24.16 -30.75
N ASP A 218 2.20 -25.13 -30.69
CA ASP A 218 1.29 -25.53 -31.76
C ASP A 218 0.04 -26.27 -31.24
N LEU A 219 -0.86 -26.67 -32.14
CA LEU A 219 -2.11 -27.36 -31.78
C LEU A 219 -1.87 -28.74 -31.14
N LYS A 220 -0.83 -29.47 -31.58
CA LYS A 220 -0.54 -30.82 -31.08
C LYS A 220 0.04 -30.79 -29.66
N SER A 221 0.91 -29.81 -29.38
CA SER A 221 1.42 -29.54 -28.04
C SER A 221 0.30 -29.07 -27.11
N ALA A 222 -0.63 -28.24 -27.59
CA ALA A 222 -1.82 -27.86 -26.83
C ALA A 222 -2.70 -29.07 -26.46
N GLU A 223 -3.03 -29.93 -27.41
CA GLU A 223 -3.84 -31.14 -27.17
C GLU A 223 -3.15 -32.11 -26.20
N ARG A 224 -1.83 -32.23 -26.29
CA ARG A 224 -1.03 -33.08 -25.38
C ARG A 224 -0.99 -32.53 -23.95
N LEU A 225 -0.94 -31.20 -23.78
CA LEU A 225 -0.76 -30.55 -22.48
C LEU A 225 -2.08 -30.11 -21.82
N ALA A 226 -3.21 -30.24 -22.52
CA ALA A 226 -4.51 -29.74 -22.08
C ALA A 226 -4.95 -30.28 -20.70
N GLU A 227 -4.73 -31.56 -20.44
CA GLU A 227 -5.13 -32.19 -19.17
C GLU A 227 -4.26 -31.71 -18.00
N ASP A 228 -2.94 -31.57 -18.22
CA ASP A 228 -2.01 -31.05 -17.22
C ASP A 228 -2.29 -29.59 -16.89
N ILE A 229 -2.55 -28.77 -17.92
CA ILE A 229 -2.93 -27.36 -17.75
C ILE A 229 -4.23 -27.25 -16.96
N ALA A 230 -5.28 -27.99 -17.33
CA ALA A 230 -6.57 -27.95 -16.63
C ALA A 230 -6.48 -28.41 -15.17
N LYS A 231 -5.60 -29.38 -14.87
CA LYS A 231 -5.34 -29.83 -13.51
C LYS A 231 -4.65 -28.75 -12.66
N VAL A 232 -3.66 -28.08 -13.22
CA VAL A 232 -2.96 -26.99 -12.53
C VAL A 232 -3.88 -25.77 -12.35
N GLU A 233 -4.77 -25.47 -13.30
CA GLU A 233 -5.79 -24.43 -13.14
C GLU A 233 -6.74 -24.72 -11.98
N ALA A 234 -7.24 -25.96 -11.87
CA ALA A 234 -8.11 -26.36 -10.77
C ALA A 234 -7.39 -26.29 -9.40
N GLU A 235 -6.11 -26.67 -9.35
CA GLU A 235 -5.30 -26.57 -8.14
C GLU A 235 -4.98 -25.11 -7.78
N SER A 236 -4.69 -24.27 -8.76
CA SER A 236 -4.53 -22.82 -8.58
C SER A 236 -5.81 -22.18 -8.05
N GLU A 237 -6.99 -22.54 -8.57
CA GLU A 237 -8.26 -22.00 -8.08
C GLU A 237 -8.54 -22.38 -6.61
N VAL A 238 -8.22 -23.61 -6.21
CA VAL A 238 -8.33 -24.05 -4.81
C VAL A 238 -7.34 -23.30 -3.91
N LEU A 239 -6.08 -23.20 -4.34
CA LEU A 239 -5.05 -22.49 -3.59
C LEU A 239 -5.35 -20.99 -3.52
N TYR A 240 -5.86 -20.39 -4.59
CA TYR A 240 -6.35 -19.01 -4.62
C TYR A 240 -7.48 -18.82 -3.62
N ASN A 241 -8.46 -19.72 -3.56
CA ASN A 241 -9.56 -19.60 -2.60
C ASN A 241 -9.12 -19.78 -1.13
N GLN A 242 -8.08 -20.58 -0.89
CA GLN A 242 -7.49 -20.78 0.44
C GLN A 242 -6.58 -19.61 0.84
N THR A 243 -5.86 -19.04 -0.13
CA THR A 243 -4.94 -17.93 0.11
C THR A 243 -5.61 -16.57 -0.03
N SER A 244 -6.75 -16.43 -0.71
CA SER A 244 -7.46 -15.16 -0.91
C SER A 244 -7.89 -14.51 0.41
N ARG A 245 -8.15 -15.34 1.44
CA ARG A 245 -8.40 -14.87 2.82
C ARG A 245 -7.14 -14.32 3.51
N LEU A 246 -5.96 -14.76 3.07
CA LEU A 246 -4.66 -14.20 3.43
C LEU A 246 -4.29 -12.96 2.58
N PHE A 247 -5.05 -12.71 1.51
CA PHE A 247 -4.89 -11.64 0.53
C PHE A 247 -6.07 -10.66 0.50
N ILE A 248 -6.91 -10.62 1.55
CA ILE A 248 -8.02 -9.66 1.64
C ILE A 248 -7.43 -8.23 1.49
N PRO A 249 -7.92 -7.40 0.55
CA PRO A 249 -7.32 -6.11 0.20
C PRO A 249 -7.19 -5.11 1.36
N ASN A 250 -7.96 -5.34 2.43
CA ASN A 250 -8.06 -4.46 3.59
C ASN A 250 -7.21 -4.93 4.79
N SER A 251 -6.38 -5.98 4.62
CA SER A 251 -5.29 -6.25 5.56
C SER A 251 -3.98 -5.73 4.96
N PRO A 252 -3.17 -4.94 5.68
CA PRO A 252 -1.92 -4.39 5.16
C PRO A 252 -0.90 -5.42 4.69
N GLN A 253 -1.06 -6.66 5.15
CA GLN A 253 -0.27 -7.79 4.66
C GLN A 253 -0.75 -8.27 3.30
N GLY A 254 -2.06 -8.23 2.99
CA GLY A 254 -2.58 -8.45 1.65
C GLY A 254 -1.92 -7.53 0.62
N GLN A 255 -1.64 -6.27 0.99
CA GLN A 255 -0.99 -5.27 0.12
C GLN A 255 0.54 -5.47 0.00
N LYS A 256 1.24 -5.90 1.07
CA LYS A 256 2.67 -6.29 0.98
C LYS A 256 2.89 -7.64 0.29
N ARG A 257 2.00 -8.60 0.50
CA ARG A 257 2.00 -9.93 -0.14
C ARG A 257 1.59 -9.83 -1.61
N SER A 258 0.72 -8.85 -1.94
CA SER A 258 0.46 -8.37 -3.30
C SER A 258 1.74 -7.90 -3.99
N ARG A 259 2.67 -7.17 -3.36
CA ARG A 259 3.84 -6.64 -4.09
C ARG A 259 4.74 -7.66 -4.80
N ILE A 260 5.02 -8.83 -4.23
CA ILE A 260 5.84 -9.87 -4.91
C ILE A 260 5.01 -10.56 -6.01
N VAL A 261 3.73 -10.79 -5.75
CA VAL A 261 2.79 -11.45 -6.66
C VAL A 261 2.40 -10.52 -7.81
N VAL A 262 2.01 -9.28 -7.54
CA VAL A 262 1.83 -8.17 -8.50
C VAL A 262 3.11 -7.88 -9.26
N GLN A 263 4.29 -7.81 -8.64
CA GLN A 263 5.53 -7.59 -9.41
C GLN A 263 5.84 -8.75 -10.36
N ARG A 264 5.52 -10.00 -9.97
CA ARG A 264 5.60 -11.17 -10.87
C ARG A 264 4.46 -11.25 -11.88
N LEU A 265 3.23 -10.83 -11.54
CA LEU A 265 2.07 -10.69 -12.41
C LEU A 265 2.26 -9.57 -13.43
N SER A 266 2.91 -8.46 -13.06
CA SER A 266 3.26 -7.35 -13.94
C SER A 266 4.43 -7.72 -14.85
N GLU A 267 5.42 -8.47 -14.35
CA GLU A 267 6.43 -9.07 -15.24
C GLU A 267 5.82 -10.11 -16.18
N PHE A 268 4.81 -10.86 -15.72
CA PHE A 268 4.03 -11.81 -16.50
C PHE A 268 3.16 -11.11 -17.56
N GLU A 269 2.42 -10.07 -17.21
CA GLU A 269 1.66 -9.22 -18.13
C GLU A 269 2.58 -8.53 -19.14
N ARG A 270 3.79 -8.14 -18.74
CA ARG A 270 4.82 -7.64 -19.65
C ARG A 270 5.29 -8.71 -20.62
N ILE A 271 5.66 -9.91 -20.14
CA ILE A 271 6.04 -11.05 -20.99
C ILE A 271 4.89 -11.42 -21.95
N TRP A 272 3.64 -11.33 -21.48
CA TRP A 272 2.44 -11.57 -22.26
C TRP A 272 2.20 -10.51 -23.34
N LYS A 273 2.40 -9.23 -23.01
CA LYS A 273 2.21 -8.09 -23.90
C LYS A 273 3.32 -7.97 -24.95
N ASP A 274 4.53 -8.43 -24.61
CA ASP A 274 5.72 -8.34 -25.45
C ASP A 274 5.98 -9.62 -26.28
N CYS A 275 5.12 -10.65 -26.19
CA CYS A 275 5.23 -11.90 -26.97
C CYS A 275 3.97 -12.14 -27.84
N PRO A 276 3.87 -11.47 -29.02
CA PRO A 276 2.66 -11.48 -29.86
C PRO A 276 2.27 -12.85 -30.40
N GLU A 277 3.22 -13.78 -30.55
CA GLU A 277 2.93 -15.16 -30.95
C GLU A 277 2.16 -15.94 -29.87
N ALA A 278 2.52 -15.81 -28.58
CA ALA A 278 1.89 -16.55 -27.48
C ALA A 278 0.39 -16.18 -27.30
N ALA A 279 0.07 -14.89 -27.38
CA ALA A 279 -1.30 -14.39 -27.30
C ALA A 279 -2.18 -14.83 -28.51
N LYS A 280 -1.58 -15.03 -29.69
CA LYS A 280 -2.28 -15.51 -30.88
C LYS A 280 -2.63 -17.00 -30.78
N HIS A 281 -1.73 -17.82 -30.25
CA HIS A 281 -1.93 -19.26 -30.13
C HIS A 281 -2.91 -19.62 -28.99
N LEU A 282 -2.89 -18.91 -27.85
CA LEU A 282 -3.85 -19.13 -26.78
C LEU A 282 -5.28 -18.71 -27.17
N ASN A 283 -5.45 -17.59 -27.88
CA ASN A 283 -6.78 -17.19 -28.37
C ASN A 283 -7.37 -18.19 -29.37
N LEU A 284 -6.52 -18.86 -30.16
CA LEU A 284 -6.94 -19.92 -31.08
C LEU A 284 -7.34 -21.20 -30.31
N TYR A 285 -6.61 -21.53 -29.25
CA TYR A 285 -6.90 -22.65 -28.34
C TYR A 285 -8.20 -22.42 -27.56
N LEU A 286 -8.36 -21.28 -26.90
CA LEU A 286 -9.56 -20.90 -26.13
C LEU A 286 -10.81 -20.86 -27.00
N LYS A 287 -10.74 -20.33 -28.23
CA LYS A 287 -11.86 -20.37 -29.19
C LYS A 287 -12.27 -21.80 -29.55
N LYS A 288 -11.32 -22.73 -29.68
CA LYS A 288 -11.61 -24.14 -29.98
C LYS A 288 -12.10 -24.92 -28.77
N CYS A 289 -11.60 -24.65 -27.57
CA CYS A 289 -12.11 -25.23 -26.33
C CYS A 289 -13.56 -24.78 -26.04
N LEU A 290 -13.87 -23.50 -26.30
CA LEU A 290 -15.25 -22.98 -26.25
C LEU A 290 -16.16 -23.61 -27.32
N ALA A 291 -15.68 -23.76 -28.56
CA ALA A 291 -16.42 -24.44 -29.62
C ALA A 291 -16.66 -25.92 -29.30
N TRP A 292 -15.67 -26.60 -28.73
CA TRP A 292 -15.77 -28.01 -28.31
C TRP A 292 -16.76 -28.20 -27.15
N LYS A 293 -16.71 -27.32 -26.13
CA LYS A 293 -17.66 -27.29 -25.01
C LYS A 293 -19.10 -27.06 -25.48
N ASN A 294 -19.30 -26.23 -26.50
CA ASN A 294 -20.62 -25.92 -27.07
C ASN A 294 -21.11 -26.93 -28.13
N SER A 295 -20.24 -27.87 -28.57
CA SER A 295 -20.57 -28.89 -29.57
C SER A 295 -20.93 -30.27 -28.98
N ARG A 296 -20.87 -30.41 -27.65
CA ARG A 296 -21.41 -31.59 -26.98
C ARG A 296 -22.91 -31.39 -26.75
N PRO A 297 -23.76 -32.40 -27.02
CA PRO A 297 -25.20 -32.34 -26.77
C PRO A 297 -25.53 -32.20 -25.28
#